data_AF-A0A2K2A0C9-F1
#
_entry.id   AF-A0A2K2A0C9-F1
#
_cell.length_a   1.000
_cell.length_b   1.000
_cell.length_c   1.000
_cell.angle_alpha   90.00
_cell.angle_beta   90.00
_cell.angle_gamma   90.00
#
_symmetry.space_group_name_H-M   'P 1'
#
loop_
_entity.id
_entity.type
_entity.pdbx_description
1 polymer ?
#
loop_
_entity_poly.entity_id
_entity_poly.type
_entity_poly.pdbx_seq_one_letter_code
_entity_poly.pdbx_strand_id
1 'polypeptide(L)'
;MIPEGASYYLSWRLDVEANNVRAWRTVPSQCLRYVEAYMRGGQYDRDLDLIVDQVLSYINEIDPSNDGMDAWILDVDDTCISNLLYYREKRYGCDPFDPAGFKAWALKGGCQAIPAVLGLFNNLVQNGFKVFLITGRDQETLGQVTSDNLHDQGFIGYERLILKTAGFKGQSALAYKSEIRRRLEKEGYRIWGNVGDQWSDLQGECLGNRTFKLPNLMYFVP
;
A
#
# COMPACT_ATOMS: atom_id res chain seq x y z
N MET A 1 15.63 27.39 -17.85
CA MET A 1 15.79 27.66 -16.40
C MET A 1 14.45 27.29 -15.76
N ILE A 2 14.38 26.19 -15.03
CA ILE A 2 13.17 25.80 -14.29
C ILE A 2 13.05 26.80 -13.12
N PRO A 3 11.90 27.47 -12.89
CA PRO A 3 11.76 28.41 -11.78
C PRO A 3 12.20 27.76 -10.46
N GLU A 4 12.87 28.47 -9.55
CA GLU A 4 13.39 27.91 -8.28
C GLU A 4 12.31 27.22 -7.43
N GLY A 5 11.03 27.62 -7.54
CA GLY A 5 9.91 26.93 -6.89
C GLY A 5 9.53 25.57 -7.52
N ALA A 6 9.97 25.31 -8.75
CA ALA A 6 9.70 24.10 -9.50
C ALA A 6 10.68 22.95 -9.24
N SER A 7 11.80 23.20 -8.55
CA SER A 7 12.76 22.17 -8.16
C SER A 7 12.41 21.51 -6.81
N TYR A 8 11.88 22.27 -5.85
CA TYR A 8 11.67 21.79 -4.49
C TYR A 8 10.72 20.59 -4.42
N TYR A 9 9.59 20.61 -5.12
CA TYR A 9 8.60 19.53 -5.02
C TYR A 9 9.09 18.20 -5.62
N LEU A 10 10.02 18.26 -6.60
CA LEU A 10 10.67 17.07 -7.15
C LEU A 10 11.63 16.47 -6.12
N SER A 11 12.44 17.31 -5.48
CA SER A 11 13.33 16.91 -4.39
C SER A 11 12.54 16.38 -3.19
N TRP A 12 11.46 17.06 -2.80
CA TRP A 12 10.59 16.64 -1.71
C TRP A 12 9.97 15.27 -1.99
N ARG A 13 9.43 15.05 -3.20
CA ARG A 13 8.94 13.72 -3.61
C ARG A 13 10.02 12.67 -3.46
N LEU A 14 11.21 12.91 -4.03
CA LEU A 14 12.33 11.97 -3.96
C LEU A 14 12.66 11.63 -2.50
N ASP A 15 12.76 12.64 -1.64
CA ASP A 15 13.12 12.45 -0.23
C ASP A 15 12.01 11.78 0.59
N VAL A 16 10.73 11.99 0.26
CA VAL A 16 9.62 11.24 0.87
C VAL A 16 9.70 9.77 0.45
N GLU A 17 9.81 9.50 -0.85
CA GLU A 17 9.83 8.12 -1.37
C GLU A 17 11.09 7.37 -0.94
N ALA A 18 12.24 8.04 -0.85
CA ALA A 18 13.50 7.47 -0.35
C ALA A 18 13.57 7.37 1.19
N ASN A 19 12.52 7.74 1.91
CA ASN A 19 12.46 7.73 3.38
C ASN A 19 13.48 8.66 4.08
N ASN A 20 13.91 9.74 3.42
CA ASN A 20 14.75 10.79 3.99
C ASN A 20 13.91 11.79 4.79
N VAL A 21 12.72 12.16 4.26
CA VAL A 21 11.73 12.99 4.94
C VAL A 21 10.71 12.09 5.63
N ARG A 22 10.75 12.02 6.96
CA ARG A 22 9.92 11.13 7.79
C ARG A 22 8.97 11.91 8.68
N ALA A 23 7.90 11.23 9.13
CA ALA A 23 6.97 11.74 10.13
C ALA A 23 6.38 13.13 9.79
N TRP A 24 6.24 13.41 8.49
CA TRP A 24 5.59 14.63 8.02
C TRP A 24 4.08 14.51 8.25
N ARG A 25 3.46 15.62 8.68
CA ARG A 25 2.04 15.63 9.10
C ARG A 25 1.09 15.93 7.95
N THR A 26 1.53 16.78 7.04
CA THR A 26 0.80 17.19 5.85
C THR A 26 1.78 17.44 4.72
N VAL A 27 1.29 17.31 3.49
CA VAL A 27 2.01 17.75 2.29
C VAL A 27 2.26 19.26 2.41
N PRO A 28 3.50 19.75 2.20
CA PRO A 28 3.77 21.19 2.18
C PRO A 28 2.83 21.89 1.20
N SER A 29 2.21 22.99 1.62
CA SER A 29 1.20 23.69 0.81
C SER A 29 1.72 24.13 -0.57
N GLN A 30 3.02 24.43 -0.67
CA GLN A 30 3.70 24.75 -1.93
C GLN A 30 3.79 23.55 -2.90
N CYS A 31 3.71 22.32 -2.40
CA CYS A 31 3.72 21.09 -3.19
C CYS A 31 2.32 20.68 -3.70
N LEU A 32 1.23 21.33 -3.25
CA LEU A 32 -0.15 20.94 -3.56
C LEU A 32 -0.38 20.68 -5.06
N ARG A 33 -0.07 21.68 -5.90
CA ARG A 33 -0.31 21.57 -7.36
C ARG A 33 0.54 20.48 -8.00
N TYR A 34 1.73 20.25 -7.46
CA TYR A 34 2.61 19.19 -7.94
C TYR A 34 2.07 17.81 -7.56
N VAL A 35 1.66 17.60 -6.30
CA VAL A 35 1.09 16.32 -5.85
C VAL A 35 -0.19 16.01 -6.62
N GLU A 36 -1.07 17.00 -6.81
CA GLU A 36 -2.25 16.85 -7.67
C GLU A 36 -1.87 16.40 -9.08
N ALA A 37 -0.93 17.11 -9.72
CA ALA A 37 -0.49 16.80 -11.08
C ALA A 37 0.19 15.44 -11.16
N TYR A 38 0.93 15.02 -10.13
CA TYR A 38 1.57 13.71 -10.07
C TYR A 38 0.54 12.58 -9.98
N MET A 39 -0.40 12.68 -9.03
CA MET A 39 -1.41 11.65 -8.76
C MET A 39 -2.45 11.53 -9.88
N ARG A 40 -2.66 12.57 -10.70
CA ARG A 40 -3.68 12.59 -11.77
C ARG A 40 -3.12 12.69 -13.19
N GLY A 41 -1.87 13.10 -13.35
CA GLY A 41 -1.25 13.39 -14.65
C GLY A 41 -0.55 12.20 -15.30
N GLY A 42 -0.77 10.99 -14.79
CA GLY A 42 -0.27 9.73 -15.35
C GLY A 42 1.17 9.38 -14.98
N GLN A 43 1.93 10.27 -14.32
CA GLN A 43 3.27 9.90 -13.84
C GLN A 43 3.19 8.87 -12.71
N TYR A 44 2.23 9.01 -11.78
CA TYR A 44 1.94 8.01 -10.76
C TYR A 44 1.71 6.62 -11.35
N ASP A 45 0.88 6.51 -12.39
CA ASP A 45 0.59 5.24 -13.06
C ASP A 45 1.82 4.63 -13.72
N ARG A 46 2.64 5.45 -14.43
CA ARG A 46 3.90 4.97 -15.03
C ARG A 46 4.89 4.45 -14.00
N ASP A 47 4.96 5.11 -12.86
CA ASP A 47 5.87 4.70 -11.78
C ASP A 47 5.37 3.40 -11.14
N LEU A 48 4.06 3.24 -10.96
CA LEU A 48 3.45 1.97 -10.55
C LEU A 48 3.73 0.84 -11.55
N ASP A 49 3.51 1.09 -12.84
CA ASP A 49 3.74 0.10 -13.90
C ASP A 49 5.20 -0.38 -13.89
N LEU A 50 6.15 0.56 -13.81
CA LEU A 50 7.57 0.21 -13.76
C LEU A 50 7.92 -0.63 -12.52
N ILE A 51 7.34 -0.31 -11.36
CA ILE A 51 7.57 -1.11 -10.14
C ILE A 51 6.95 -2.49 -10.29
N VAL A 52 5.72 -2.59 -10.80
CA VAL A 52 5.04 -3.87 -11.05
C VAL A 52 5.84 -4.72 -12.04
N ASP A 53 6.43 -4.14 -13.09
CA ASP A 53 7.32 -4.85 -14.01
C ASP A 53 8.54 -5.44 -13.28
N GLN A 54 9.12 -4.72 -12.31
CA GLN A 54 10.20 -5.27 -11.47
C GLN A 54 9.72 -6.42 -10.58
N VAL A 55 8.49 -6.35 -10.07
CA VAL A 55 7.87 -7.43 -9.30
C VAL A 55 7.66 -8.66 -10.18
N LEU A 56 7.08 -8.49 -11.37
CA LEU A 56 6.83 -9.57 -12.33
C LEU A 56 8.13 -10.22 -12.81
N SER A 57 9.18 -9.43 -13.07
CA SER A 57 10.51 -9.96 -13.38
C SER A 57 11.04 -10.84 -12.26
N TYR A 58 10.86 -10.42 -11.00
CA TYR A 58 11.29 -11.21 -9.85
C TYR A 58 10.45 -12.48 -9.65
N ILE A 59 9.13 -12.42 -9.90
CA ILE A 59 8.25 -13.58 -9.86
C ILE A 59 8.74 -14.67 -10.83
N ASN A 60 9.17 -14.28 -12.03
CA ASN A 60 9.66 -15.23 -13.04
C ASN A 60 10.99 -15.92 -12.66
N GLU A 61 11.71 -15.42 -11.66
CA GLU A 61 12.94 -16.03 -11.15
C GLU A 61 12.65 -17.06 -10.03
N ILE A 62 11.41 -17.17 -9.59
CA ILE A 62 10.98 -18.04 -8.49
C ILE A 62 10.32 -19.29 -9.07
N ASP A 63 10.74 -20.46 -8.59
CA ASP A 63 10.04 -21.72 -8.79
C ASP A 63 9.27 -22.06 -7.50
N PRO A 64 7.94 -21.80 -7.45
CA PRO A 64 7.14 -22.06 -6.26
C PRO A 64 7.13 -23.56 -5.97
N SER A 65 7.29 -23.91 -4.70
CA SER A 65 7.20 -25.31 -4.30
C SER A 65 5.74 -25.80 -4.32
N ASN A 66 5.55 -27.10 -4.44
CA ASN A 66 4.23 -27.72 -4.50
C ASN A 66 3.56 -27.95 -3.13
N ASP A 67 4.11 -27.40 -2.03
CA ASP A 67 3.54 -27.56 -0.69
C ASP A 67 2.47 -26.51 -0.34
N GLY A 68 2.27 -25.51 -1.22
CA GLY A 68 1.29 -24.44 -1.03
C GLY A 68 1.69 -23.38 -0.01
N MET A 69 2.97 -23.29 0.37
CA MET A 69 3.47 -22.37 1.40
C MET A 69 4.23 -21.16 0.83
N ASP A 70 4.36 -21.02 -0.49
CA ASP A 70 4.98 -19.85 -1.12
C ASP A 70 4.01 -18.67 -1.15
N ALA A 71 4.39 -17.58 -0.50
CA ALA A 71 3.49 -16.49 -0.16
C ALA A 71 3.97 -15.12 -0.65
N TRP A 72 3.00 -14.23 -0.86
CA TRP A 72 3.19 -12.82 -1.13
C TRP A 72 2.33 -11.98 -0.21
N ILE A 73 2.79 -10.78 0.12
CA ILE A 73 2.08 -9.83 0.95
C ILE A 73 1.81 -8.57 0.16
N LEU A 74 0.56 -8.10 0.19
CA LEU A 74 0.18 -6.79 -0.30
C LEU A 74 -0.47 -5.99 0.85
N ASP A 75 -0.10 -4.72 0.99
CA ASP A 75 -0.96 -3.76 1.68
C ASP A 75 -2.27 -3.51 0.88
N VAL A 76 -3.27 -2.90 1.52
CA VAL A 76 -4.57 -2.61 0.92
C VAL A 76 -4.73 -1.15 0.50
N ASP A 77 -4.44 -0.18 1.37
CA ASP A 77 -4.81 1.23 1.19
C ASP A 77 -3.76 1.98 0.38
N ASP A 78 -4.12 2.47 -0.81
CA ASP A 78 -3.21 3.01 -1.83
C ASP A 78 -2.12 2.03 -2.30
N THR A 79 -2.36 0.73 -2.04
CA THR A 79 -1.65 -0.40 -2.64
C THR A 79 -2.59 -1.21 -3.53
N CYS A 80 -3.63 -1.84 -2.97
CA CYS A 80 -4.64 -2.56 -3.76
C CYS A 80 -5.77 -1.63 -4.23
N ILE A 81 -6.29 -0.81 -3.32
CA ILE A 81 -7.41 0.12 -3.58
C ILE A 81 -7.02 1.55 -3.20
N SER A 82 -7.36 2.52 -4.05
CA SER A 82 -6.92 3.90 -3.89
C SER A 82 -7.86 4.74 -3.01
N ASN A 83 -7.25 5.56 -2.16
CA ASN A 83 -7.93 6.61 -1.38
C ASN A 83 -7.85 7.99 -2.04
N LEU A 84 -7.40 8.08 -3.30
CA LEU A 84 -7.23 9.34 -4.03
C LEU A 84 -8.49 10.22 -4.00
N LEU A 85 -9.69 9.62 -4.08
CA LEU A 85 -10.95 10.36 -4.03
C LEU A 85 -11.18 11.05 -2.68
N TYR A 86 -10.81 10.40 -1.56
CA TYR A 86 -10.82 11.03 -0.24
C TYR A 86 -9.81 12.17 -0.18
N TYR A 87 -8.57 11.90 -0.59
CA TYR A 87 -7.49 12.88 -0.49
C TYR A 87 -7.67 14.08 -1.42
N ARG A 88 -8.41 13.96 -2.52
CA ARG A 88 -8.81 15.11 -3.34
C ARG A 88 -9.60 16.15 -2.53
N GLU A 89 -10.47 15.71 -1.62
CA GLU A 89 -11.23 16.59 -0.73
C GLU A 89 -10.39 17.14 0.44
N LYS A 90 -9.22 16.51 0.70
CA LYS A 90 -8.22 16.93 1.69
C LYS A 90 -7.00 17.60 1.06
N ARG A 91 -7.19 18.20 -0.13
CA ARG A 91 -6.14 18.89 -0.89
C ARG A 91 -4.88 18.04 -1.04
N TYR A 92 -5.06 16.79 -1.45
CA TYR A 92 -4.02 15.78 -1.64
C TYR A 92 -3.05 15.63 -0.46
N GLY A 93 -3.56 15.79 0.77
CA GLY A 93 -2.77 15.65 1.99
C GLY A 93 -2.22 16.95 2.56
N CYS A 94 -2.52 18.10 1.95
CA CYS A 94 -2.19 19.41 2.55
C CYS A 94 -3.06 19.72 3.79
N ASP A 95 -4.26 19.16 3.86
CA ASP A 95 -5.11 19.27 5.05
C ASP A 95 -4.76 18.16 6.06
N PRO A 96 -4.83 18.43 7.38
CA PRO A 96 -4.57 17.41 8.39
C PRO A 96 -5.47 16.18 8.26
N PHE A 97 -4.92 15.01 8.57
CA PHE A 97 -5.69 13.77 8.57
C PHE A 97 -6.85 13.85 9.58
N ASP A 98 -8.03 13.44 9.12
CA ASP A 98 -9.28 13.41 9.89
C ASP A 98 -9.72 11.94 10.05
N PRO A 99 -9.37 11.28 11.17
CA PRO A 99 -9.66 9.86 11.37
C PRO A 99 -11.15 9.53 11.32
N ALA A 100 -12.00 10.41 11.87
CA ALA A 100 -13.44 10.19 11.88
C ALA A 100 -14.02 10.35 10.47
N GLY A 101 -13.59 11.38 9.74
CA GLY A 101 -14.00 11.61 8.36
C GLY A 101 -13.50 10.51 7.42
N PHE A 102 -12.25 10.03 7.57
CA PHE A 102 -11.72 8.92 6.79
C PHE A 102 -12.52 7.65 7.05
N LYS A 103 -12.80 7.32 8.31
CA LYS A 103 -13.63 6.16 8.67
C LYS A 103 -15.02 6.25 8.04
N ALA A 104 -15.69 7.39 8.13
CA ALA A 104 -17.01 7.60 7.53
C ALA A 104 -16.99 7.51 6.00
N TRP A 105 -15.90 7.94 5.36
CA TRP A 105 -15.70 7.79 3.92
C TRP A 105 -15.43 6.33 3.53
N ALA A 106 -14.53 5.63 4.24
CA ALA A 106 -14.17 4.24 3.97
C ALA A 106 -15.35 3.28 4.16
N LEU A 107 -16.26 3.58 5.11
CA LEU A 107 -17.52 2.85 5.31
C LEU A 107 -18.46 2.86 4.09
N LYS A 108 -18.23 3.74 3.10
CA LYS A 108 -19.00 3.74 1.85
C LYS A 108 -18.59 2.62 0.90
N GLY A 109 -17.41 2.01 1.08
CA GLY A 109 -16.95 0.86 0.28
C GLY A 109 -16.74 1.16 -1.22
N GLY A 110 -16.40 2.41 -1.57
CA GLY A 110 -16.28 2.85 -2.96
C GLY A 110 -14.85 3.10 -3.44
N CYS A 111 -13.84 2.52 -2.78
CA CYS A 111 -12.44 2.68 -3.20
C CYS A 111 -12.22 1.95 -4.53
N GLN A 112 -11.47 2.55 -5.45
CA GLN A 112 -11.20 1.96 -6.76
C GLN A 112 -9.93 1.12 -6.74
N ALA A 113 -9.88 0.01 -7.47
CA ALA A 113 -8.65 -0.75 -7.69
C ALA A 113 -7.55 0.15 -8.27
N ILE A 114 -6.31 -0.08 -7.82
CA ILE A 114 -5.12 0.37 -8.54
C ILE A 114 -4.84 -0.66 -9.66
N PRO A 115 -5.02 -0.31 -10.94
CA PRO A 115 -5.05 -1.32 -12.01
C PRO A 115 -3.77 -2.15 -12.14
N ALA A 116 -2.60 -1.52 -12.01
CA ALA A 116 -1.31 -2.20 -12.07
C ALA A 116 -1.18 -3.28 -10.97
N VAL A 117 -1.62 -2.97 -9.75
CA VAL A 117 -1.57 -3.90 -8.61
C VAL A 117 -2.64 -5.00 -8.71
N LEU A 118 -3.81 -4.70 -9.27
CA LEU A 118 -4.80 -5.74 -9.59
C LEU A 118 -4.25 -6.74 -10.62
N GLY A 119 -3.53 -6.26 -11.64
CA GLY A 119 -2.84 -7.11 -12.61
C GLY A 119 -1.79 -8.01 -11.95
N LEU A 120 -0.96 -7.43 -11.08
CA LEU A 120 0.01 -8.15 -10.25
C LEU A 120 -0.66 -9.22 -9.38
N PHE A 121 -1.71 -8.85 -8.66
CA PHE A 121 -2.47 -9.76 -7.79
C PHE A 121 -2.98 -10.98 -8.56
N ASN A 122 -3.61 -10.75 -9.70
CA ASN A 122 -4.13 -11.84 -10.54
C ASN A 122 -2.99 -12.75 -11.03
N ASN A 123 -1.85 -12.17 -11.42
CA ASN A 123 -0.67 -12.94 -11.82
C ASN A 123 -0.15 -13.81 -10.68
N LEU A 124 -0.03 -13.26 -9.47
CA LEU A 124 0.40 -14.01 -8.28
C LEU A 124 -0.50 -15.20 -7.99
N VAL A 125 -1.82 -14.99 -7.95
CA VAL A 125 -2.81 -16.05 -7.70
C VAL A 125 -2.76 -17.11 -8.80
N GLN A 126 -2.66 -16.72 -10.08
CA GLN A 126 -2.58 -17.64 -11.21
C GLN A 126 -1.30 -18.50 -11.20
N ASN A 127 -0.20 -17.96 -10.68
CA ASN A 127 1.07 -18.69 -10.53
C ASN A 127 1.14 -19.50 -9.21
N GLY A 128 0.02 -19.65 -8.50
CA GLY A 128 -0.08 -20.54 -7.34
C GLY A 128 0.43 -19.96 -6.02
N PHE A 129 0.83 -18.69 -5.98
CA PHE A 129 1.25 -18.05 -4.74
C PHE A 129 0.07 -17.81 -3.79
N LYS A 130 0.33 -17.93 -2.49
CA LYS A 130 -0.60 -17.55 -1.42
C LYS A 130 -0.49 -16.06 -1.14
N VAL A 131 -1.47 -15.29 -1.61
CA VAL A 131 -1.47 -13.84 -1.42
C VAL A 131 -2.18 -13.48 -0.11
N PHE A 132 -1.46 -12.81 0.80
CA PHE A 132 -1.99 -12.25 2.02
C PHE A 132 -2.17 -10.74 1.88
N LEU A 133 -3.35 -10.25 2.23
CA LEU A 133 -3.64 -8.82 2.29
C LEU A 133 -3.55 -8.37 3.75
N ILE A 134 -2.66 -7.45 4.08
CA ILE A 134 -2.48 -6.96 5.46
C ILE A 134 -2.76 -5.45 5.50
N THR A 135 -3.81 -5.05 6.22
CA THR A 135 -4.26 -3.65 6.26
C THR A 135 -4.24 -3.05 7.67
N GLY A 136 -3.99 -1.74 7.75
CA GLY A 136 -4.17 -0.96 8.96
C GLY A 136 -5.63 -0.70 9.33
N ARG A 137 -6.59 -1.01 8.44
CA ARG A 137 -8.03 -0.86 8.70
C ARG A 137 -8.46 -1.70 9.90
N ASP A 138 -9.37 -1.14 10.68
CA ASP A 138 -9.91 -1.77 11.89
C ASP A 138 -10.89 -2.89 11.52
N GLN A 139 -10.67 -4.08 12.10
CA GLN A 139 -11.46 -5.27 11.79
C GLN A 139 -12.93 -5.11 12.18
N GLU A 140 -13.20 -4.57 13.37
CA GLU A 140 -14.55 -4.47 13.91
C GLU A 140 -15.43 -3.53 13.09
N THR A 141 -14.85 -2.43 12.63
CA THR A 141 -15.62 -1.33 12.02
C THR A 141 -15.49 -1.25 10.52
N LEU A 142 -14.43 -1.79 9.92
CA LEU A 142 -14.19 -1.74 8.47
C LEU A 142 -14.03 -3.12 7.83
N GLY A 143 -14.12 -4.23 8.59
CA GLY A 143 -13.88 -5.58 8.08
C GLY A 143 -14.74 -5.96 6.88
N GLN A 144 -16.07 -5.95 7.06
CA GLN A 144 -17.00 -6.37 6.02
C GLN A 144 -16.90 -5.48 4.78
N VAL A 145 -17.00 -4.16 4.95
CA VAL A 145 -16.93 -3.20 3.83
C VAL A 145 -15.61 -3.27 3.07
N THR A 146 -14.49 -3.58 3.74
CA THR A 146 -13.19 -3.73 3.06
C THR A 146 -13.17 -5.01 2.22
N SER A 147 -13.69 -6.12 2.76
CA SER A 147 -13.80 -7.38 2.02
C SER A 147 -14.72 -7.24 0.80
N ASP A 148 -15.89 -6.62 0.97
CA ASP A 148 -16.85 -6.38 -0.11
C ASP A 148 -16.24 -5.47 -1.19
N ASN A 149 -15.60 -4.37 -0.78
CA ASN A 149 -14.96 -3.46 -1.71
C ASN A 149 -13.82 -4.15 -2.48
N LEU A 150 -12.96 -4.94 -1.84
CA LEU A 150 -11.90 -5.69 -2.52
C LEU A 150 -12.47 -6.68 -3.54
N HIS A 151 -13.52 -7.42 -3.16
CA HIS A 151 -14.22 -8.35 -4.04
C HIS A 151 -14.80 -7.62 -5.27
N ASP A 152 -15.51 -6.51 -5.06
CA ASP A 152 -16.12 -5.71 -6.14
C ASP A 152 -15.07 -5.08 -7.07
N GLN A 153 -13.86 -4.84 -6.56
CA GLN A 153 -12.72 -4.35 -7.33
C GLN A 153 -11.90 -5.46 -8.00
N GLY A 154 -12.30 -6.73 -7.85
CA GLY A 154 -11.70 -7.86 -8.55
C GLY A 154 -10.55 -8.55 -7.81
N PHE A 155 -10.26 -8.19 -6.55
CA PHE A 155 -9.26 -8.88 -5.73
C PHE A 155 -9.85 -10.17 -5.14
N ILE A 156 -10.07 -11.16 -6.01
CA ILE A 156 -10.71 -12.45 -5.68
C ILE A 156 -9.64 -13.55 -5.62
N GLY A 157 -9.65 -14.35 -4.55
CA GLY A 157 -8.76 -15.51 -4.41
C GLY A 157 -7.51 -15.29 -3.57
N TYR A 158 -7.44 -14.21 -2.79
CA TYR A 158 -6.42 -14.07 -1.75
C TYR A 158 -6.59 -15.16 -0.68
N GLU A 159 -5.48 -15.57 -0.04
CA GLU A 159 -5.49 -16.60 1.00
C GLU A 159 -6.14 -16.08 2.28
N ARG A 160 -5.71 -14.91 2.79
CA ARG A 160 -6.38 -14.22 3.91
C ARG A 160 -6.28 -12.70 3.79
N LEU A 161 -7.36 -12.03 4.19
CA LEU A 161 -7.38 -10.60 4.53
C LEU A 161 -7.22 -10.46 6.03
N ILE A 162 -6.15 -9.77 6.46
CA ILE A 162 -5.78 -9.59 7.86
C ILE A 162 -5.93 -8.11 8.21
N LEU A 163 -6.93 -7.81 9.01
CA LEU A 163 -7.23 -6.46 9.51
C LEU A 163 -6.69 -6.25 10.92
N LYS A 164 -6.61 -4.99 11.36
CA LYS A 164 -6.14 -4.63 12.69
C LYS A 164 -7.23 -4.91 13.73
N THR A 165 -6.96 -5.81 14.66
CA THR A 165 -7.87 -6.13 15.77
C THR A 165 -7.68 -5.22 16.98
N ALA A 166 -8.63 -5.24 17.91
CA ALA A 166 -8.55 -4.51 19.17
C ALA A 166 -7.28 -4.80 19.99
N GLY A 167 -6.72 -6.02 19.89
CA GLY A 167 -5.46 -6.39 20.57
C GLY A 167 -4.22 -5.64 20.06
N PHE A 168 -4.29 -5.05 18.86
CA PHE A 168 -3.24 -4.22 18.28
C PHE A 168 -3.52 -2.71 18.42
N LYS A 169 -4.57 -2.33 19.15
CA LYS A 169 -4.90 -0.92 19.39
C LYS A 169 -3.73 -0.22 20.09
N GLY A 170 -3.35 0.94 19.58
CA GLY A 170 -2.22 1.72 20.08
C GLY A 170 -0.84 1.28 19.57
N GLN A 171 -0.72 0.14 18.89
CA GLN A 171 0.53 -0.24 18.23
C GLN A 171 0.71 0.51 16.90
N SER A 172 1.96 0.82 16.54
CA SER A 172 2.30 1.38 15.22
C SER A 172 1.97 0.40 14.09
N ALA A 173 1.82 0.91 12.87
CA ALA A 173 1.60 0.06 11.70
C ALA A 173 2.77 -0.91 11.51
N LEU A 174 4.00 -0.42 11.68
CA LEU A 174 5.23 -1.23 11.59
C LEU A 174 5.24 -2.40 12.59
N ALA A 175 4.91 -2.14 13.86
CA ALA A 175 4.92 -3.18 14.89
C ALA A 175 3.83 -4.24 14.62
N TYR A 176 2.62 -3.78 14.30
CA TYR A 176 1.50 -4.65 13.94
C TYR A 176 1.84 -5.52 12.73
N LYS A 177 2.26 -4.93 11.61
CA LYS A 177 2.54 -5.67 10.38
C LYS A 177 3.73 -6.62 10.55
N SER A 178 4.78 -6.23 11.27
CA SER A 178 5.89 -7.13 11.60
C SER A 178 5.43 -8.38 12.36
N GLU A 179 4.54 -8.21 13.35
CA GLU A 179 4.00 -9.34 14.10
C GLU A 179 3.12 -10.25 13.23
N ILE A 180 2.30 -9.69 12.33
CA ILE A 180 1.52 -10.50 11.39
C ILE A 180 2.45 -11.30 10.46
N ARG A 181 3.47 -10.66 9.88
CA ARG A 181 4.44 -11.37 9.02
C ARG A 181 5.16 -12.50 9.74
N ARG A 182 5.58 -12.25 10.99
CA ARG A 182 6.18 -13.27 11.85
C ARG A 182 5.24 -14.45 12.11
N ARG A 183 3.94 -14.21 12.27
CA ARG A 183 2.93 -15.28 12.41
C ARG A 183 2.82 -16.10 11.14
N LEU A 184 2.79 -15.46 9.97
CA LEU A 184 2.78 -16.15 8.67
C LEU A 184 4.01 -17.05 8.50
N GLU A 185 5.21 -16.56 8.80
CA GLU A 185 6.43 -17.40 8.74
C GLU A 185 6.37 -18.57 9.74
N LYS A 186 5.86 -18.35 10.97
CA LYS A 186 5.67 -19.42 11.97
C LYS A 186 4.63 -20.45 11.56
N GLU A 187 3.64 -20.06 10.77
CA GLU A 187 2.69 -20.99 10.14
C GLU A 187 3.33 -21.78 8.99
N GLY A 188 4.57 -21.45 8.61
CA GLY A 188 5.38 -22.16 7.62
C GLY A 188 5.45 -21.48 6.26
N TYR A 189 4.81 -20.31 6.07
CA TYR A 189 4.82 -19.60 4.80
C TYR A 189 6.21 -19.04 4.48
N ARG A 190 6.65 -19.22 3.24
CA ARG A 190 7.84 -18.58 2.67
C ARG A 190 7.41 -17.31 1.95
N ILE A 191 7.65 -16.17 2.57
CA ILE A 191 7.26 -14.87 1.99
C ILE A 191 8.32 -14.47 0.96
N TRP A 192 7.98 -14.56 -0.32
CA TRP A 192 8.88 -14.17 -1.41
C TRP A 192 8.92 -12.66 -1.61
N GLY A 193 7.77 -12.01 -1.50
CA GLY A 193 7.72 -10.56 -1.64
C GLY A 193 6.64 -9.88 -0.83
N ASN A 194 6.91 -8.61 -0.53
CA ASN A 194 6.05 -7.73 0.25
C ASN A 194 5.95 -6.37 -0.46
N VAL A 195 4.73 -5.96 -0.78
CA VAL A 195 4.43 -4.75 -1.55
C VAL A 195 3.55 -3.83 -0.70
N GLY A 196 3.92 -2.56 -0.63
CA GLY A 196 3.17 -1.55 0.10
C GLY A 196 3.55 -0.14 -0.30
N ASP A 197 2.66 0.81 -0.05
CA ASP A 197 2.85 2.22 -0.35
C ASP A 197 3.52 2.98 0.81
N GLN A 198 3.67 2.36 1.97
CA GLN A 198 4.34 2.94 3.14
C GLN A 198 5.60 2.17 3.51
N TRP A 199 6.59 2.91 4.03
CA TRP A 199 7.78 2.27 4.60
C TRP A 199 7.46 1.44 5.85
N SER A 200 6.37 1.76 6.57
CA SER A 200 5.89 0.94 7.69
C SER A 200 5.39 -0.44 7.27
N ASP A 201 5.08 -0.66 5.99
CA ASP A 201 4.74 -1.98 5.43
C ASP A 201 6.00 -2.81 5.15
N LEU A 202 7.11 -2.13 4.85
CA LEU A 202 8.33 -2.68 4.25
C LEU A 202 9.55 -2.56 5.18
N GLN A 203 9.32 -2.22 6.46
CA GLN A 203 10.33 -2.18 7.51
C GLN A 203 9.92 -3.04 8.71
N GLY A 204 10.87 -3.27 9.61
CA GLY A 204 10.72 -4.19 10.74
C GLY A 204 11.21 -5.59 10.38
N GLU A 205 10.57 -6.61 10.93
CA GLU A 205 11.00 -8.01 10.80
C GLU A 205 10.15 -8.79 9.79
N CYS A 206 10.65 -9.96 9.36
CA CYS A 206 9.92 -10.91 8.53
C CYS A 206 9.41 -10.28 7.22
N LEU A 207 10.24 -9.50 6.53
CA LEU A 207 9.82 -8.74 5.35
C LEU A 207 9.58 -9.59 4.10
N GLY A 208 9.96 -10.86 4.14
CA GLY A 208 10.13 -11.69 2.97
C GLY A 208 11.44 -11.41 2.23
N ASN A 209 11.65 -12.12 1.12
CA ASN A 209 12.91 -12.09 0.40
C ASN A 209 13.17 -10.77 -0.34
N ARG A 210 12.11 -10.07 -0.77
CA ARG A 210 12.22 -8.76 -1.44
C ARG A 210 11.05 -7.85 -1.11
N THR A 211 11.33 -6.56 -0.96
CA THR A 211 10.31 -5.53 -0.73
C THR A 211 10.16 -4.60 -1.93
N PHE A 212 8.94 -4.12 -2.17
CA PHE A 212 8.64 -3.22 -3.28
C PHE A 212 7.77 -2.06 -2.77
N LYS A 213 8.35 -0.85 -2.79
CA LYS A 213 7.69 0.39 -2.34
C LYS A 213 6.93 1.03 -3.49
N LEU A 214 5.60 1.10 -3.37
CA LEU A 214 4.76 1.88 -4.28
C LEU A 214 4.77 3.35 -3.88
N PRO A 215 4.67 4.31 -4.82
CA PRO A 215 4.67 5.72 -4.46
C PRO A 215 3.41 6.13 -3.69
N ASN A 216 3.54 7.00 -2.71
CA ASN A 216 2.42 7.69 -2.08
C ASN A 216 2.86 9.03 -1.48
N LEU A 217 2.33 10.11 -2.07
CA LEU A 217 2.63 11.49 -1.66
C LEU A 217 1.51 12.15 -0.88
N MET A 218 0.41 11.45 -0.62
CA MET A 218 -0.78 12.02 0.01
C MET A 218 -0.75 11.94 1.54
N TYR A 219 -0.06 10.94 2.11
CA TYR A 219 0.10 10.81 3.55
C TYR A 219 1.33 9.99 3.95
N PHE A 220 1.66 10.06 5.24
CA PHE A 220 2.70 9.26 5.88
C PHE A 220 2.12 8.44 7.03
N VAL A 221 2.47 7.15 7.08
CA VAL A 221 2.15 6.27 8.20
C VAL A 221 3.43 5.93 8.99
N PRO A 222 3.53 6.38 10.25
CA PRO A 222 4.70 6.12 11.10
C PRO A 222 4.82 4.67 11.59
#